data_AF-A0A957W688-F1
#
_entry.id   AF-A0A957W688-F1
#
_cell.length_a   1.000
_cell.length_b   1.000
_cell.length_c   1.000
_cell.angle_alpha   90.00
_cell.angle_beta   90.00
_cell.angle_gamma   90.00
#
_symmetry.space_group_name_H-M   'P 1'
#
loop_
_entity.id
_entity.type
_entity.pdbx_description
1 polymer ?
#
loop_
_entity_poly.entity_id
_entity_poly.type
_entity_poly.pdbx_seq_one_letter_code
_entity_poly.pdbx_strand_id
1 'polypeptide(L)'
;SLHAPNDALRNTIVPVNRRYPLVMLMAAVRDYIATTHRRVTFEYALMDRLNDSDADADQFAELVQGLLCHINLIPLNPTPNSPWSGSPDERVLAFRDRLLAAGISTTVRLRRGIDIAAGCGQLHNAQRGQPLLNVN
;
A
#
# COMPACT_ATOMS: atom_id res chain seq x y z
N SER A 1 -3.39 2.99 -3.28
CA SER A 1 -3.18 1.95 -2.25
C SER A 1 -3.49 0.56 -2.81
N LEU A 2 -2.44 -0.19 -3.17
CA LEU A 2 -2.57 -1.55 -3.70
C LEU A 2 -2.24 -2.60 -2.63
N HIS A 3 -1.04 -2.50 -2.06
CA HIS A 3 -0.51 -3.25 -0.91
C HIS A 3 -0.42 -4.78 -1.04
N ALA A 4 -0.87 -5.39 -2.14
CA ALA A 4 -0.69 -6.81 -2.39
C ALA A 4 -0.81 -7.10 -3.89
N PRO A 5 -0.04 -8.07 -4.43
CA PRO A 5 -0.03 -8.40 -5.85
C PRO A 5 -1.09 -9.43 -6.26
N ASN A 6 -1.72 -10.12 -5.32
CA ASN A 6 -2.77 -11.12 -5.59
C ASN A 6 -4.00 -10.93 -4.69
N ASP A 7 -5.16 -11.41 -5.15
CA ASP A 7 -6.44 -11.20 -4.45
C ASP A 7 -6.51 -11.89 -3.08
N ALA A 8 -5.86 -13.04 -2.91
CA ALA A 8 -5.87 -13.77 -1.63
C ALA A 8 -5.23 -12.92 -0.53
N LEU A 9 -4.03 -12.40 -0.78
CA LEU A 9 -3.33 -11.51 0.13
C LEU A 9 -4.03 -10.15 0.26
N ARG A 10 -4.54 -9.61 -0.85
CA ARG A 10 -5.23 -8.32 -0.85
C ARG A 10 -6.53 -8.35 -0.08
N ASN A 11 -7.26 -9.47 -0.06
CA ASN A 11 -8.46 -9.65 0.76
C ASN A 11 -8.18 -9.58 2.27
N THR A 12 -6.97 -9.94 2.69
CA THR A 12 -6.51 -9.86 4.07
C THR A 12 -6.10 -8.44 4.45
N ILE A 13 -5.31 -7.77 3.61
CA ILE A 13 -4.73 -6.45 3.91
C ILE A 13 -5.71 -5.30 3.62
N VAL A 14 -6.48 -5.42 2.53
CA VAL A 14 -7.38 -4.38 2.00
C VAL A 14 -8.77 -4.98 1.80
N PRO A 15 -9.62 -5.07 2.84
CA PRO A 15 -10.88 -5.83 2.80
C PRO A 15 -11.85 -5.44 1.69
N VAL A 16 -11.78 -4.19 1.20
CA VAL A 16 -12.59 -3.71 0.07
C VAL A 16 -12.30 -4.47 -1.24
N ASN A 17 -11.16 -5.18 -1.34
CA ASN A 17 -10.84 -6.04 -2.47
C ASN A 17 -11.89 -7.13 -2.74
N ARG A 18 -12.58 -7.62 -1.70
CA ARG A 18 -13.65 -8.62 -1.88
C ARG A 18 -14.80 -8.09 -2.74
N ARG A 19 -15.02 -6.77 -2.72
CA ARG A 19 -16.05 -6.09 -3.54
C ARG A 19 -15.48 -5.62 -4.87
N TYR A 20 -14.22 -5.16 -4.89
CA TYR A 20 -13.53 -4.67 -6.07
C TYR A 20 -12.17 -5.38 -6.22
N PRO A 21 -12.15 -6.62 -6.77
CA PRO A 21 -10.94 -7.43 -6.89
C PRO A 21 -9.94 -6.82 -7.88
N LEU A 22 -8.72 -7.32 -7.85
CA LEU A 22 -7.61 -6.79 -8.65
C LEU A 22 -7.94 -6.70 -10.15
N VAL A 23 -8.62 -7.69 -10.71
CA VAL A 23 -9.00 -7.66 -12.14
C VAL A 23 -9.85 -6.42 -12.49
N MET A 24 -10.82 -6.05 -11.64
CA MET A 24 -11.64 -4.85 -11.86
C MET A 24 -10.83 -3.58 -11.61
N LEU A 25 -10.01 -3.57 -10.56
CA LEU A 25 -9.16 -2.42 -10.24
C LEU A 25 -8.19 -2.12 -11.39
N MET A 26 -7.52 -3.14 -11.91
CA MET A 26 -6.54 -2.99 -12.98
C MET A 26 -7.17 -2.62 -14.31
N ALA A 27 -8.40 -3.09 -14.60
CA ALA A 27 -9.17 -2.62 -15.74
C ALA A 27 -9.45 -1.11 -15.63
N ALA A 28 -9.95 -0.65 -14.48
CA ALA A 28 -10.22 0.77 -14.25
C ALA A 28 -8.93 1.64 -14.31
N VAL A 29 -7.80 1.12 -13.84
CA VAL A 29 -6.49 1.79 -13.96
C VAL A 29 -6.08 1.92 -15.43
N ARG A 30 -6.21 0.86 -16.22
CA ARG A 30 -5.88 0.87 -17.65
C ARG A 30 -6.74 1.91 -18.39
N ASP A 31 -8.05 1.91 -18.13
CA ASP A 31 -8.98 2.87 -18.73
C ASP A 31 -8.64 4.31 -18.34
N TYR A 32 -8.28 4.55 -17.08
CA TYR A 32 -7.84 5.87 -16.60
C TYR A 32 -6.58 6.34 -17.33
N ILE A 33 -5.57 5.48 -17.44
CA ILE A 33 -4.31 5.81 -18.13
C ILE A 33 -4.57 6.07 -19.61
N ALA A 34 -5.37 5.23 -20.27
CA ALA A 34 -5.70 5.38 -21.69
C ALA A 34 -6.47 6.68 -21.97
N THR A 35 -7.39 7.05 -21.09
CA THR A 35 -8.23 8.25 -21.26
C THR A 35 -7.47 9.54 -20.94
N THR A 36 -6.59 9.50 -19.95
CA THR A 36 -6.02 10.72 -19.37
C THR A 36 -4.55 10.93 -19.69
N HIS A 37 -3.87 9.88 -20.15
CA HIS A 37 -2.42 9.83 -20.33
C HIS A 37 -1.61 10.23 -19.08
N ARG A 38 -2.23 10.17 -17.89
CA ARG A 38 -1.59 10.48 -16.62
C ARG A 38 -1.03 9.22 -15.98
N ARG A 39 0.18 9.33 -15.44
CA ARG A 39 0.83 8.25 -14.68
C ARG A 39 0.08 7.97 -13.38
N VAL A 40 -0.15 6.70 -13.09
CA VAL A 40 -0.74 6.24 -11.82
C VAL A 40 0.37 5.92 -10.83
N THR A 41 0.26 6.40 -9.60
CA THR A 41 1.15 5.98 -8.51
C THR A 41 0.47 4.93 -7.65
N PHE A 42 1.08 3.75 -7.55
CA PHE A 42 0.65 2.70 -6.64
C PHE A 42 1.41 2.81 -5.31
N GLU A 43 0.65 3.01 -4.23
CA GLU A 43 1.17 2.90 -2.87
C GLU A 43 1.21 1.43 -2.43
N TYR A 44 2.36 0.97 -1.92
CA TYR A 44 2.57 -0.39 -1.44
C TYR A 44 3.27 -0.38 -0.08
N ALA A 45 2.51 -0.68 0.99
CA ALA A 45 3.06 -0.76 2.34
C ALA A 45 3.70 -2.13 2.54
N LEU A 46 4.99 -2.16 2.85
CA LEU A 46 5.76 -3.39 3.07
C LEU A 46 5.66 -3.83 4.53
N MET A 47 5.16 -5.04 4.72
CA MET A 47 4.93 -5.69 6.00
C MET A 47 5.77 -6.95 6.09
N ASP A 48 6.53 -7.04 7.19
CA ASP A 48 7.51 -8.10 7.42
C ASP A 48 6.89 -9.49 7.25
N ARG A 49 7.44 -10.28 6.32
CA ARG A 49 7.06 -11.68 6.04
C ARG A 49 5.62 -11.88 5.59
N LEU A 50 4.91 -10.82 5.21
CA LEU A 50 3.51 -10.89 4.76
C LEU A 50 3.36 -10.63 3.27
N ASN A 51 3.98 -9.57 2.77
CA ASN A 51 3.82 -9.11 1.39
C ASN A 51 5.11 -8.53 0.80
N ASP A 52 6.25 -8.92 1.36
CA ASP A 52 7.57 -8.37 1.09
C ASP A 52 8.56 -9.41 0.53
N SER A 53 8.06 -10.57 0.11
CA SER A 53 8.89 -11.60 -0.49
C SER A 53 9.30 -11.24 -1.91
N ASP A 54 10.36 -11.87 -2.39
CA ASP A 54 10.80 -11.77 -3.78
C ASP A 54 9.70 -12.20 -4.76
N ALA A 55 8.91 -13.22 -4.41
CA ALA A 55 7.79 -13.68 -5.22
C ALA A 55 6.64 -12.65 -5.25
N ASP A 56 6.42 -11.90 -4.17
CA ASP A 56 5.44 -10.81 -4.16
C ASP A 56 5.88 -9.66 -5.08
N ALA A 57 7.19 -9.34 -5.11
CA ALA A 57 7.73 -8.35 -6.03
C ALA A 57 7.57 -8.76 -7.49
N ASP A 58 7.84 -10.03 -7.81
CA ASP A 58 7.66 -10.57 -9.17
C ASP A 58 6.19 -10.52 -9.61
N GLN A 59 5.28 -11.01 -8.77
CA GLN A 59 3.84 -10.94 -9.06
C GLN A 59 3.37 -9.50 -9.22
N PHE A 60 3.92 -8.56 -8.42
CA PHE A 60 3.58 -7.16 -8.56
C PHE A 60 4.09 -6.59 -9.90
N ALA A 61 5.33 -6.90 -10.27
CA ALA A 61 5.89 -6.49 -11.56
C ALA A 61 5.03 -7.00 -12.73
N GLU A 62 4.64 -8.28 -12.72
CA GLU A 62 3.74 -8.87 -13.71
C GLU A 62 2.39 -8.14 -13.77
N LEU A 63 1.79 -7.83 -12.62
CA LEU A 63 0.49 -7.17 -12.52
C LEU A 63 0.49 -5.78 -13.19
N VAL A 64 1.57 -5.03 -13.05
CA VAL A 64 1.69 -3.65 -13.54
C VAL A 64 2.50 -3.50 -14.83
N GLN A 65 2.99 -4.60 -15.38
CA GLN A 65 3.82 -4.60 -16.59
C GLN A 65 3.12 -3.83 -17.74
N GLY A 66 3.88 -2.93 -18.37
CA GLY A 66 3.40 -2.10 -19.48
C GLY A 66 2.49 -0.93 -19.10
N LEU A 67 2.19 -0.73 -17.82
CA LEU A 67 1.44 0.44 -17.37
C LEU A 67 2.33 1.68 -17.22
N LEU A 68 1.81 2.84 -17.61
CA LEU A 68 2.38 4.12 -17.22
C LEU A 68 2.15 4.33 -15.71
N CYS A 69 3.04 3.78 -14.90
CA CYS A 69 2.90 3.81 -13.45
C CYS A 69 4.22 4.12 -12.71
N HIS A 70 4.07 4.40 -11.42
CA HIS A 70 5.16 4.51 -10.46
C HIS A 70 4.76 3.76 -9.19
N ILE A 71 5.71 3.07 -8.56
CA ILE A 71 5.49 2.37 -7.30
C ILE A 71 6.14 3.16 -6.16
N ASN A 72 5.33 3.49 -5.16
CA ASN A 72 5.81 4.10 -3.93
C ASN A 72 5.78 3.05 -2.82
N LEU A 73 6.95 2.51 -2.49
CA LEU A 73 7.13 1.57 -1.38
C LEU A 73 7.13 2.34 -0.07
N ILE A 74 6.29 1.92 0.86
CA ILE A 74 6.17 2.52 2.19
C ILE A 74 6.61 1.49 3.22
N PRO A 75 7.76 1.67 3.88
CA PRO A 75 8.07 0.90 5.08
C PRO A 75 6.98 1.16 6.13
N LEU A 76 6.22 0.14 6.52
CA LEU A 76 5.10 0.34 7.44
C LEU A 76 5.63 0.86 8.79
N ASN A 77 5.10 2.01 9.23
CA ASN A 77 5.38 2.50 10.58
C ASN A 77 4.59 1.66 11.60
N PRO A 78 5.19 1.33 12.76
CA PRO A 78 4.45 0.70 13.85
C PRO A 78 3.24 1.56 14.23
N THR A 79 2.07 0.95 14.36
CA THR A 79 0.89 1.60 14.93
C THR A 79 0.33 0.71 16.04
N PRO A 80 -0.18 1.29 17.15
CA PRO A 80 -0.58 0.50 18.32
C PRO A 80 -1.63 -0.60 18.04
N ASN A 81 -2.43 -0.45 16.98
CA ASN A 81 -3.54 -1.34 16.66
C ASN A 81 -3.32 -2.17 15.37
N SER A 82 -2.14 -2.10 14.75
CA SER A 82 -1.82 -2.93 13.58
C SER A 82 -1.23 -4.26 14.03
N PRO A 83 -1.73 -5.40 13.53
CA PRO A 83 -1.10 -6.70 13.76
C PRO A 83 0.20 -6.90 12.97
N TRP A 84 0.54 -5.95 12.08
CA TRP A 84 1.68 -6.05 11.17
C TRP A 84 2.79 -5.06 11.52
N SER A 85 4.03 -5.55 11.46
CA SER A 85 5.25 -4.76 11.52
C SER A 85 5.77 -4.42 10.12
N GLY A 86 6.48 -3.31 9.99
CA GLY A 86 7.17 -2.98 8.74
C GLY A 86 8.36 -3.89 8.47
N SER A 87 8.59 -4.18 7.19
CA SER A 87 9.75 -4.95 6.73
C SER A 87 11.07 -4.26 7.12
N PRO A 88 12.14 -5.04 7.37
CA PRO A 88 13.47 -4.49 7.59
C PRO A 88 13.99 -3.77 6.35
N ASP A 89 14.86 -2.76 6.55
CA ASP A 89 15.32 -1.90 5.46
C ASP A 89 16.00 -2.67 4.32
N GLU A 90 16.78 -3.72 4.64
CA GLU A 90 17.38 -4.61 3.62
C GLU A 90 16.34 -5.27 2.72
N ARG A 91 15.18 -5.65 3.28
CA ARG A 91 14.10 -6.28 2.52
C ARG A 91 13.38 -5.28 1.65
N VAL A 92 13.14 -4.08 2.17
CA VAL A 92 12.58 -2.96 1.40
C VAL A 92 13.47 -2.62 0.20
N LEU A 93 14.78 -2.55 0.39
CA LEU A 93 15.74 -2.26 -0.67
C LEU A 93 15.78 -3.39 -1.70
N ALA A 94 15.80 -4.65 -1.28
CA ALA A 94 15.75 -5.78 -2.20
C ALA A 94 14.46 -5.82 -3.04
N PHE A 95 13.30 -5.58 -2.42
CA PHE A 95 12.03 -5.50 -3.12
C PHE A 95 12.03 -4.36 -4.16
N ARG A 96 12.54 -3.18 -3.77
CA ARG A 96 12.74 -2.05 -4.68
C ARG A 96 13.61 -2.43 -5.86
N ASP A 97 14.77 -3.01 -5.60
CA ASP A 97 15.77 -3.31 -6.63
C ASP A 97 15.27 -4.35 -7.62
N ARG A 98 14.46 -5.30 -7.15
CA ARG A 98 13.78 -6.29 -8.00
C ARG A 98 12.76 -5.64 -8.94
N LEU A 99 11.93 -4.73 -8.43
CA LEU A 99 10.99 -3.96 -9.27
C LEU A 99 11.72 -3.08 -10.29
N LEU A 100 12.81 -2.42 -9.87
CA LEU A 100 13.64 -1.60 -10.77
C LEU A 100 14.29 -2.45 -11.86
N ALA A 101 14.79 -3.64 -11.52
CA ALA A 101 15.36 -4.60 -12.48
C ALA A 101 14.32 -5.10 -13.48
N ALA A 102 13.05 -5.20 -13.08
CA ALA A 102 11.93 -5.50 -13.98
C ALA A 102 11.49 -4.30 -14.85
N GLY A 103 12.15 -3.14 -14.74
CA GLY A 103 11.84 -1.93 -15.49
C GLY A 103 10.71 -1.09 -14.89
N ILE A 104 10.28 -1.38 -13.66
CA ILE A 104 9.19 -0.67 -12.98
C ILE A 104 9.74 0.49 -12.15
N SER A 105 9.36 1.73 -12.51
CA SER A 105 9.76 2.92 -11.77
C SER A 105 9.30 2.85 -10.31
N THR A 106 10.24 2.84 -9.38
CA THR A 106 9.96 2.58 -7.96
C THR A 106 10.76 3.51 -7.04
N THR A 107 10.13 4.05 -6.00
CA THR A 107 10.80 4.77 -4.91
C THR A 107 10.45 4.17 -3.56
N VAL A 108 11.31 4.42 -2.56
CA VAL A 108 11.03 4.12 -1.16
C VAL A 108 10.75 5.43 -0.45
N ARG A 109 9.56 5.55 0.16
CA ARG A 109 9.18 6.72 0.93
C ARG A 109 10.02 6.78 2.21
N LEU A 110 10.89 7.79 2.30
CA LEU A 110 11.64 8.10 3.51
C LEU A 110 10.68 8.32 4.69
N ARG A 111 10.98 7.69 5.82
CA ARG A 111 10.26 7.91 7.08
C ARG A 111 10.56 9.33 7.56
N ARG A 112 9.71 10.30 7.22
CA ARG A 112 9.81 11.66 7.76
C ARG A 112 9.16 11.67 9.15
N GLY A 113 9.93 11.93 10.21
CA GLY A 113 9.40 12.29 11.53
C GLY A 113 8.98 11.14 12.45
N ILE A 114 9.73 10.04 12.55
CA ILE A 114 9.49 9.08 13.66
C ILE A 114 9.75 9.73 15.03
N ASP A 115 10.57 10.78 15.08
CA ASP A 115 10.81 11.58 16.29
C ASP A 115 9.63 12.48 16.71
N ILE A 116 8.61 12.61 15.87
CA ILE A 116 7.43 13.46 16.11
C ILE A 116 6.22 12.75 15.50
N ALA A 117 5.52 11.94 16.30
CA ALA A 117 4.31 11.18 15.95
C ALA A 117 3.33 11.95 15.04
N ALA A 118 3.60 11.95 13.73
CA ALA A 118 2.86 12.67 12.68
C ALA A 118 2.81 11.83 11.39
N GLY A 119 2.92 10.50 11.53
CA GLY A 119 2.82 9.55 10.43
C GLY A 119 1.39 9.48 9.87
N CYS A 120 1.25 9.44 8.54
CA CYS A 120 -0.04 9.27 7.87
C CYS A 120 -0.66 7.93 8.29
N GLY A 121 -1.85 7.96 8.89
CA GLY A 121 -2.50 6.83 9.60
C GLY A 121 -2.93 7.17 11.04
N GLN A 122 -2.53 8.33 11.57
CA GLN A 122 -2.82 8.77 12.94
C GLN A 122 -4.07 9.63 13.12
N LEU A 123 -4.80 9.94 12.05
CA LEU A 123 -6.07 10.65 12.14
C LEU A 123 -7.17 9.66 12.56
N HIS A 124 -7.19 9.34 13.86
CA HIS A 124 -8.35 8.73 14.48
C HIS A 124 -9.43 9.82 14.61
N ASN A 125 -10.61 9.56 14.04
CA ASN A 125 -11.77 10.41 14.25
C ASN A 125 -12.12 10.43 15.74
N ALA A 126 -11.79 11.51 16.44
CA ALA A 126 -12.48 11.90 17.65
C ALA A 126 -13.90 12.36 17.28
N GLN A 127 -14.74 11.43 16.85
CA GLN A 127 -16.18 11.68 16.78
C GLN A 127 -16.73 11.61 18.20
N ARG A 128 -17.04 12.81 18.69
CA ARG A 128 -17.77 13.16 19.90
C ARG A 128 -18.80 12.10 20.30
N GLY A 129 -18.59 11.49 21.45
CA GLY A 129 -19.65 10.90 22.27
C GLY A 129 -19.73 11.65 23.60
N GLN A 130 -20.22 12.89 23.58
CA GLN A 130 -20.81 13.48 24.80
C GLN A 130 -22.22 12.90 24.92
N PRO A 131 -22.60 12.19 25.99
CA PRO A 131 -24.00 12.06 26.32
C PRO A 131 -24.44 13.37 26.96
N LEU A 132 -25.29 14.12 26.26
CA LEU A 132 -26.19 15.07 26.90
C LEU A 132 -27.17 14.28 27.76
N LEU A 133 -27.13 14.56 29.06
CA LEU A 133 -28.18 14.54 30.07
C LEU A 133 -29.37 13.58 29.86
N ASN A 134 -29.63 12.74 30.86
CA ASN A 134 -31.01 12.47 31.22
C ASN A 134 -31.24 12.66 32.73
N VAL A 135 -32.28 13.42 32.98
CA VAL A 135 -32.84 13.88 34.24
C VAL A 135 -33.55 12.72 34.95
N ASN A 136 -33.33 12.61 36.26
CA ASN A 136 -34.37 12.45 37.30
C ASN A 136 -33.73 12.69 38.66
#